data_AF-A0A369V5Q8-F1
#
_entry.id   AF-A0A369V5Q8-F1
#
_cell.length_a   1.000
_cell.length_b   1.000
_cell.length_c   1.000
_cell.angle_alpha   90.00
_cell.angle_beta   90.00
_cell.angle_gamma   90.00
#
_symmetry.space_group_name_H-M   'P 1'
#
loop_
_entity.id
_entity.type
_entity.pdbx_description
1 polymer ?
#
loop_
_entity_poly.entity_id
_entity_poly.type
_entity_poly.pdbx_seq_one_letter_code
_entity_poly.pdbx_strand_id
1 'polypeptide(L)' 'MHCLDCRAEGTTSTAVGVCHDCGAAACHEHTLVANRVVRGGPLLGRPGEVTTRTVRCTTCAGAQAA' A
#
# COMPACT_ATOMS: atom_id res chain seq x y z
N MET A 1 4.04 -14.56 -6.41
CA MET A 1 3.93 -13.23 -7.04
C MET A 1 5.24 -12.49 -6.81
N HIS A 2 5.79 -11.83 -7.83
CA HIS A 2 7.10 -11.16 -7.73
C HIS A 2 6.94 -9.64 -7.74
N CYS A 3 7.86 -8.94 -7.10
CA CYS A 3 7.89 -7.49 -7.12
C CYS A 3 8.03 -6.94 -8.55
N LEU A 4 7.20 -5.95 -8.89
CA LEU A 4 7.20 -5.28 -10.18
C LEU A 4 8.51 -4.53 -10.42
N ASP A 5 8.94 -3.72 -9.45
CA ASP A 5 10.15 -2.89 -9.55
C ASP A 5 11.42 -3.74 -9.66
N CYS A 6 11.58 -4.76 -8.79
CA CYS A 6 12.71 -5.69 -8.90
C CYS A 6 12.80 -6.32 -10.30
N ARG A 7 11.65 -6.70 -10.88
CA ARG A 7 11.63 -7.26 -12.24
C ARG A 7 12.03 -6.24 -13.30
N ALA A 8 11.64 -4.98 -13.15
CA ALA A 8 12.08 -3.91 -14.03
C ALA A 8 13.61 -3.70 -13.95
N GLU A 9 14.21 -3.95 -12.78
CA GLU A 9 15.66 -3.89 -12.55
C GLU A 9 16.40 -5.18 -12.95
N GLY A 10 15.71 -6.17 -13.50
CA GLY A 10 16.30 -7.47 -13.87
C GLY A 10 16.60 -8.39 -12.68
N THR A 11 16.12 -8.05 -11.48
CA THR A 11 16.20 -8.88 -10.27
C THR A 11 14.87 -9.55 -9.98
N THR A 12 14.85 -10.45 -9.00
CA THR A 12 13.61 -11.10 -8.55
C THR A 12 13.55 -11.13 -7.04
N SER A 13 12.49 -10.54 -6.49
CA SER A 13 12.15 -10.64 -5.07
C SER A 13 10.69 -11.02 -4.91
N THR A 14 10.38 -11.77 -3.84
CA THR A 14 9.02 -12.18 -3.53
C THR A 14 8.21 -10.98 -3.05
N ALA A 15 7.04 -10.76 -3.63
CA ALA A 15 6.16 -9.69 -3.19
C ALA A 15 5.56 -10.02 -1.81
N VAL A 16 5.53 -9.01 -0.93
CA VAL A 16 4.94 -9.09 0.41
C VAL A 16 3.56 -8.45 0.49
N GLY A 17 3.19 -7.67 -0.54
CA GLY A 17 1.89 -7.03 -0.64
C GLY A 17 1.62 -6.47 -2.04
N VAL A 18 0.42 -5.91 -2.19
CA VAL A 18 -0.04 -5.27 -3.42
C VAL A 18 -0.33 -3.81 -3.10
N CYS A 19 0.19 -2.89 -3.92
CA CYS A 19 -0.05 -1.46 -3.78
C CYS A 19 -1.54 -1.17 -3.93
N HIS A 20 -2.10 -0.44 -2.96
CA HIS A 20 -3.50 -0.04 -2.96
C HIS A 20 -3.88 0.85 -4.15
N ASP A 21 -2.95 1.71 -4.59
CA ASP A 21 -3.24 2.75 -5.59
C ASP A 21 -3.08 2.23 -7.04
N CYS A 22 -2.02 1.48 -7.35
CA CYS A 22 -1.73 1.03 -8.73
C CYS A 22 -1.80 -0.48 -8.94
N GLY A 23 -2.02 -1.28 -7.89
CA GLY A 23 -2.10 -2.74 -7.99
C GLY A 23 -0.75 -3.44 -8.23
N ALA A 24 0.37 -2.71 -8.19
CA ALA A 24 1.70 -3.31 -8.31
C ALA A 24 2.01 -4.24 -7.13
N ALA A 25 2.53 -5.43 -7.42
CA ALA A 25 3.10 -6.31 -6.41
C ALA A 25 4.46 -5.75 -5.96
N ALA A 26 4.68 -5.61 -4.65
CA ALA A 26 5.88 -5.00 -4.11
C ALA A 26 6.54 -5.87 -3.04
N CYS A 27 7.87 -5.96 -3.04
CA CYS A 27 8.66 -6.62 -2.00
C CYS A 27 8.86 -5.68 -0.81
N HIS A 28 9.54 -6.13 0.25
CA HIS A 28 9.78 -5.32 1.45
C HIS A 28 10.51 -3.99 1.14
N GLU A 29 11.42 -3.99 0.18
CA GLU A 29 12.22 -2.81 -0.20
C GLU A 29 11.42 -1.81 -1.05
N HIS A 30 10.53 -2.33 -1.92
CA HIS A 30 9.69 -1.52 -2.80
C HIS A 30 8.30 -1.22 -2.22
N THR A 31 8.10 -1.45 -0.92
CA THR A 31 6.82 -1.22 -0.24
C THR A 31 6.96 -0.19 0.88
N LEU A 32 5.95 0.67 0.99
CA LEU A 32 5.69 1.50 2.16
C LEU A 32 4.34 1.12 2.77
N VAL A 33 4.34 0.77 4.06
CA VAL A 33 3.12 0.50 4.82
C VAL A 33 2.79 1.73 5.66
N ALA A 34 1.74 2.44 5.27
CA ALA A 34 1.26 3.61 6.00
C ALA A 34 0.03 3.26 6.85
N ASN A 35 -0.13 3.97 7.96
CA ASN A 35 -1.41 3.96 8.69
C ASN A 35 -2.34 5.00 8.06
N ARG A 36 -3.62 4.65 7.91
CA ARG A 36 -4.68 5.59 7.56
C ARG A 36 -5.85 5.46 8.52
N VAL A 37 -6.43 6.59 8.90
CA VAL A 37 -7.68 6.61 9.64
C VAL A 37 -8.83 6.39 8.66
N VAL A 38 -9.62 5.36 8.89
CA VAL A 38 -10.88 5.15 8.17
C VAL A 38 -12.04 5.50 9.09
N ARG A 39 -13.03 6.22 8.56
CA ARG A 39 -14.31 6.35 9.23
C ARG A 39 -15.15 5.14 8.88
N GLY A 40 -15.52 4.38 9.90
CA GLY A 40 -16.39 3.22 9.78
C GLY A 40 -17.51 3.33 10.80
N GLY A 41 -18.66 2.75 10.50
CA GLY A 41 -19.79 2.79 11.43
C GLY A 41 -21.13 2.59 10.73
N PRO A 42 -22.21 2.48 11.52
CA PRO A 42 -23.56 2.32 10.99
C PRO A 42 -23.99 3.57 10.19
N LEU A 43 -24.88 3.38 9.21
CA LEU A 43 -25.47 4.48 8.43
C LEU A 43 -26.24 5.48 9.31
N LEU A 44 -26.79 5.00 10.44
CA LEU A 44 -27.46 5.81 11.46
C LEU A 44 -26.73 5.60 12.80
N GLY A 45 -26.16 6.68 13.34
CA GLY A 45 -25.40 6.66 14.60
C GLY A 45 -24.11 7.47 14.52
N ARG A 46 -23.29 7.45 15.59
CA ARG A 46 -22.00 8.16 15.63
C ARG A 46 -20.93 7.32 14.93
N PRO A 47 -20.26 7.84 13.88
CA PRO A 47 -19.17 7.11 13.22
C PRO A 47 -18.00 6.89 14.17
N GLY A 48 -17.38 5.72 14.07
CA GLY A 48 -16.11 5.41 14.70
C GLY A 48 -14.95 5.74 13.77
N GLU A 49 -13.81 6.09 14.36
CA GLU A 49 -12.53 6.18 13.65
C GLU A 49 -11.69 4.97 14.01
N VAL A 50 -11.20 4.28 12.98
CA VAL A 50 -10.32 3.11 13.14
C VAL A 50 -9.05 3.35 12.34
N THR A 51 -7.90 3.14 12.98
CA THR A 51 -6.62 3.17 12.27
C THR A 51 -6.41 1.83 11.55
N THR A 52 -6.26 1.90 10.24
CA THR A 52 -5.99 0.75 9.37
C THR A 52 -4.63 0.91 8.71
N ARG A 53 -4.07 -0.18 8.17
CA ARG A 53 -2.85 -0.15 7.37
C ARG A 53 -3.20 -0.09 5.89
N THR A 54 -2.35 0.57 5.11
CA THR A 54 -2.41 0.60 3.65
C THR A 54 -1.01 0.32 3.11
N VAL A 55 -0.96 -0.55 2.10
CA VAL A 55 0.27 -0.91 1.40
C VAL A 55 0.39 -0.06 0.14
N ARG A 56 1.55 0.55 -0.10
CA ARG A 56 1.85 1.31 -1.31
C ARG A 56 3.21 0.91 -1.87
N CYS A 57 3.38 0.93 -3.18
CA CYS A 57 4.72 0.87 -3.75
C CYS A 57 5.44 2.20 -3.53
N THR A 58 6.77 2.20 -3.56
CA THR A 58 7.60 3.41 -3.38
C THR A 58 7.27 4.50 -4.38
N THR A 59 6.94 4.15 -5.63
CA THR A 59 6.52 5.10 -6.67
C THR A 59 5.24 5.85 -6.30
N CYS A 60 4.17 5.15 -5.92
CA CYS A 60 2.92 5.78 -5.50
C CYS A 60 3.05 6.50 -4.16
N ALA A 61 3.87 5.98 -3.24
CA ALA A 61 4.16 6.64 -1.98
C ALA A 61 4.89 7.98 -2.20
N GLY A 62 5.88 8.03 -3.09
CA GLY A 62 6.57 9.26 -3.47
C GLY A 62 5.63 10.27 -4.13
N ALA A 63 4.76 9.82 -5.03
CA ALA A 63 3.77 10.68 -5.69
C ALA A 63 2.75 11.31 -4.73
N GLN A 64 2.43 10.66 -3.62
CA GLN A 64 1.51 11.21 -2.61
C GLN A 64 2.20 12.13 -1.60
N ALA A 65 3.53 12.06 -1.47
CA ALA A 65 4.30 12.89 -0.55
C ALA A 65 4.77 14.22 -1.17
N ALA A 66 4.65 14.36 -2.50
CA ALA A 66 4.94 15.58 -3.26
C ALA A 66 3.72 16.51 -3.34
#